data_AF-A0A929KU90-F1
#
_entry.id   AF-A0A929KU90-F1
#
_cell.length_a   1.000
_cell.length_b   1.000
_cell.length_c   1.000
_cell.angle_alpha   90.00
_cell.angle_beta   90.00
_cell.angle_gamma   90.00
#
_symmetry.space_group_name_H-M   'P 1'
#
loop_
_entity.id
_entity.type
_entity.pdbx_description
1 polymer ?
#
loop_
_entity_poly.entity_id
_entity_poly.type
_entity_poly.pdbx_seq_one_letter_code
_entity_poly.pdbx_strand_id
1 'polypeptide(L)'
;MKLQTKLTLFNTVSKLVIVLLFVALLPTLIKTINLSFTDSRLKREREKVLEDIQKKGIEEYMPNGQAYGSYTPLKEDYVSLDTASDSYFLDTIRRERRLVEGDTISYRILSYTFSVGKKDYLLEIGKSVKTIDETTGPLQNIALEVLLGMMLLTILSDLFYSNYILRPLGLIIKTKLVERKFPQFGEYKKVETSTSDFERLDVSIHEMIGDIERAFLKEREFISNASHELMTPVSILQSKIENMFDEDVTDEVKIRLLEMQRILNRLKTITKTLLLISQIENEQFLKEDSIGVSELLQDVYEEISIRLQEKNISFEAVVSDQVRFTAVNKFLLFNLFFNLVNNAIKYNKEDGNISITGREVKDGYMISVADSGIGIGAEQLPHIFNRFKKFRQSMEQDSFGLGLPIVRSIAEFHKIRIDIRSEENVGTTFDLTFPAEMITV
;
A
#
# COMPACT_ATOMS: atom_id res chain seq x y z
N MET A 1 3.76 -5.70 -0.74
CA MET A 1 3.06 -6.62 0.20
C MET A 1 2.46 -5.81 1.33
N LYS A 2 1.19 -6.06 1.70
CA LYS A 2 0.53 -5.41 2.84
C LYS A 2 1.22 -5.78 4.16
N LEU A 3 1.11 -4.93 5.19
CA LEU A 3 1.72 -5.17 6.50
C LEU A 3 1.31 -6.53 7.09
N GLN A 4 0.03 -6.86 6.99
CA GLN A 4 -0.54 -8.15 7.38
C GLN A 4 0.21 -9.33 6.73
N THR A 5 0.46 -9.29 5.41
CA THR A 5 1.17 -10.36 4.70
C THR A 5 2.61 -10.52 5.19
N LYS A 6 3.31 -9.41 5.49
CA LYS A 6 4.68 -9.47 6.04
C LYS A 6 4.70 -10.11 7.43
N LEU A 7 3.72 -9.78 8.27
CA LEU A 7 3.63 -10.28 9.64
C LEU A 7 3.27 -11.78 9.67
N THR A 8 2.32 -12.20 8.82
CA THR A 8 2.02 -13.63 8.62
C THR A 8 3.24 -14.39 8.15
N LEU A 9 3.95 -13.89 7.12
CA LEU A 9 5.14 -14.55 6.60
C LEU A 9 6.22 -14.70 7.68
N PHE A 10 6.50 -13.64 8.44
CA PHE A 10 7.47 -13.68 9.54
C PHE A 10 7.10 -14.72 10.60
N ASN A 11 5.84 -14.74 11.05
CA ASN A 11 5.38 -15.71 12.04
C ASN A 11 5.46 -17.15 11.51
N THR A 12 5.09 -17.39 10.26
CA THR A 12 5.21 -18.72 9.64
C THR A 12 6.66 -19.18 9.52
N VAL A 13 7.58 -18.31 9.08
CA VAL A 13 9.00 -18.64 8.95
C VAL A 13 9.63 -18.90 10.32
N SER A 14 9.37 -18.05 11.31
CA SER A 14 9.87 -18.21 12.68
C SER A 14 9.45 -19.57 13.28
N LYS A 15 8.19 -19.95 13.09
CA LYS A 15 7.66 -21.24 13.52
C LYS A 15 8.28 -22.43 12.80
N LEU A 16 8.53 -22.31 11.50
CA LEU A 16 9.21 -23.36 10.73
C LEU A 16 10.64 -23.60 11.25
N VAL A 17 11.36 -22.53 11.61
CA VAL A 17 12.68 -22.65 12.25
C VAL A 17 12.58 -23.36 13.60
N ILE A 18 11.60 -23.02 14.44
CA ILE A 18 11.37 -23.67 15.73
C ILE A 18 11.09 -25.17 15.55
N VAL A 19 10.26 -25.54 14.57
CA VAL A 19 9.96 -26.95 14.27
C VAL A 19 11.20 -27.71 13.83
N LEU A 20 11.97 -27.14 12.89
CA LEU A 20 13.20 -27.79 12.41
C LEU A 20 14.18 -28.03 13.56
N LEU A 21 14.34 -27.05 14.45
CA LEU A 21 15.20 -27.17 15.62
C LEU A 21 14.68 -28.23 16.59
N PHE A 22 13.37 -28.28 16.83
CA PHE A 22 12.76 -29.27 17.71
C PHE A 22 12.90 -30.69 17.14
N VAL A 23 12.60 -30.89 15.84
CA VAL A 23 12.74 -32.19 15.16
C VAL A 23 14.19 -32.67 15.16
N ALA A 24 15.16 -31.77 15.02
CA ALA A 24 16.58 -32.12 15.07
C ALA A 24 17.04 -32.55 16.49
N LEU A 25 16.56 -31.87 17.55
CA LEU A 25 16.99 -32.11 18.93
C LEU A 25 16.23 -33.25 19.62
N LEU A 26 14.94 -33.42 19.32
CA LEU A 26 14.04 -34.35 19.99
C LEU A 26 14.58 -35.78 20.08
N PRO A 27 15.16 -36.39 19.03
CA PRO A 27 15.67 -37.75 19.12
C PRO A 27 16.80 -37.91 20.14
N THR A 28 17.70 -36.93 20.20
CA THR A 28 18.82 -36.93 21.15
C THR A 28 18.35 -36.75 22.58
N LEU A 29 17.35 -35.88 22.79
CA LEU A 29 16.77 -35.60 24.09
C LEU A 29 16.05 -36.83 24.65
N ILE A 30 15.14 -37.44 23.88
CA ILE A 30 14.39 -38.63 24.30
C ILE A 30 15.36 -39.79 24.60
N LYS A 31 16.37 -40.01 23.75
CA LYS A 31 17.37 -41.05 23.98
C LYS A 31 18.13 -40.83 25.29
N THR A 32 18.54 -39.59 25.57
CA THR A 32 19.27 -39.24 26.79
C THR A 32 18.40 -39.46 28.04
N ILE A 33 17.13 -39.04 27.98
CA ILE A 33 16.16 -39.25 29.06
C ILE A 33 15.95 -40.74 29.30
N ASN A 34 15.73 -41.53 28.25
CA ASN A 34 15.45 -42.96 28.37
C ASN A 34 16.67 -43.74 28.91
N LEU A 35 17.89 -43.37 28.49
CA LEU A 35 19.12 -43.92 29.06
C LEU A 35 19.29 -43.58 30.54
N SER A 36 19.08 -42.31 30.92
CA SER A 36 19.16 -41.88 32.32
C SER A 36 18.12 -42.56 33.21
N PHE A 37 16.90 -42.73 32.68
CA PHE A 37 15.83 -43.46 33.37
C PHE A 37 16.20 -44.93 33.56
N THR A 38 16.75 -45.57 32.52
CA THR A 38 17.24 -46.95 32.59
C THR A 38 18.37 -47.09 33.61
N ASP A 39 19.35 -46.19 33.61
CA ASP A 39 20.47 -46.21 34.55
C ASP A 39 19.99 -46.10 36.00
N SER A 40 19.05 -45.19 36.24
CA SER A 40 18.42 -45.03 37.56
C SER A 40 17.62 -46.27 37.97
N ARG A 41 16.97 -46.93 37.01
CA ARG A 41 16.24 -48.19 37.26
C ARG A 41 17.19 -49.34 37.62
N LEU A 42 18.29 -49.51 36.89
CA LEU A 42 19.29 -50.54 37.18
C LEU A 42 19.88 -50.37 38.59
N LYS A 43 20.18 -49.13 39.01
CA LYS A 43 20.67 -48.84 40.37
C LYS A 43 19.66 -49.22 41.45
N ARG A 44 18.37 -48.93 41.23
CA ARG A 44 17.29 -49.32 42.15
C ARG A 44 17.07 -50.83 42.21
N GLU A 45 17.17 -51.51 41.07
CA GLU A 45 17.08 -52.98 41.04
C GLU A 45 18.27 -53.62 41.79
N ARG A 46 19.48 -53.07 41.64
CA ARG A 46 20.66 -53.49 42.42
C ARG A 46 20.42 -53.35 43.91
N GLU A 47 19.92 -52.20 44.38
CA GLU A 47 19.63 -52.00 45.81
C GLU A 47 18.64 -53.03 46.35
N LYS A 48 17.59 -53.34 45.59
CA LYS A 48 16.61 -54.37 45.97
C LYS A 48 17.23 -55.76 46.07
N VAL A 49 18.06 -56.14 45.09
CA VAL A 49 18.75 -57.45 45.11
C VAL A 49 19.69 -57.54 46.32
N LEU A 50 20.44 -56.48 46.62
CA LEU A 50 21.32 -56.45 47.79
C LEU A 50 20.54 -56.54 49.12
N GLU A 51 19.39 -55.85 49.22
CA GLU A 51 18.52 -55.90 50.39
C GLU A 51 17.92 -57.31 50.59
N ASP A 52 17.50 -57.97 49.51
CA ASP A 52 16.99 -59.34 49.55
C ASP A 52 18.08 -60.34 49.98
N ILE A 53 19.29 -60.21 49.44
CA ILE A 53 20.45 -61.02 49.85
C ILE A 53 20.76 -60.80 51.33
N GLN A 54 20.66 -59.57 51.84
CA GLN A 54 20.88 -59.29 53.26
C GLN A 54 19.83 -59.95 54.17
N LYS A 55 18.57 -60.02 53.73
CA LYS A 55 17.46 -60.60 54.52
C LYS A 55 17.43 -62.12 54.50
N LYS A 56 17.70 -62.74 53.35
CA LYS A 56 17.47 -64.17 53.12
C LYS A 56 18.74 -64.99 52.95
N GLY A 57 19.88 -64.33 52.77
CA GLY A 57 21.19 -64.95 52.56
C GLY A 57 21.50 -65.18 51.08
N ILE A 58 22.80 -65.20 50.77
CA ILE A 58 23.28 -65.37 49.38
C ILE A 58 23.02 -66.78 48.81
N GLU A 59 22.75 -67.76 49.67
CA GLU A 59 22.49 -69.16 49.30
C GLU A 59 21.18 -69.35 48.52
N GLU A 60 20.21 -68.42 48.65
CA GLU A 60 18.98 -68.44 47.86
C GLU A 60 19.24 -68.16 46.38
N TYR A 61 20.25 -67.34 46.09
CA TYR A 61 20.65 -67.00 44.72
C TYR A 61 21.72 -67.97 44.21
N MET A 62 22.67 -68.42 45.04
CA MET A 62 23.74 -69.33 44.65
C MET A 62 23.72 -70.65 45.43
N PRO A 63 22.72 -71.53 45.20
CA PRO A 63 22.71 -72.85 45.82
C PRO A 63 23.94 -73.64 45.37
N ASN A 64 24.72 -74.15 46.33
CA ASN A 64 25.99 -74.88 46.12
C ASN A 64 27.14 -74.05 45.51
N GLY A 65 27.06 -72.71 45.54
CA GLY A 65 28.14 -71.83 45.07
C GLY A 65 28.32 -71.78 43.55
N GLN A 66 27.34 -72.26 42.77
CA GLN A 66 27.31 -72.07 41.33
C GLN A 66 26.84 -70.65 40.96
N ALA A 67 27.35 -70.10 39.87
CA ALA A 67 26.93 -68.81 39.34
C ALA A 67 25.42 -68.81 39.07
N TYR A 68 24.74 -67.78 39.54
CA TYR A 68 23.33 -67.55 39.27
C TYR A 68 23.20 -66.70 38.01
N GLY A 69 22.39 -67.14 37.06
CA GLY A 69 21.99 -66.34 35.90
C GLY A 69 20.51 -66.55 35.67
N SER A 70 19.74 -65.46 35.72
CA SER A 70 18.32 -65.48 35.42
C SER A 70 17.99 -64.43 34.36
N TYR A 71 17.22 -64.87 33.37
CA TYR A 71 16.70 -64.05 32.30
C TYR A 71 15.19 -64.09 32.36
N THR A 72 14.55 -62.97 32.04
CA THR A 72 13.11 -63.02 31.77
C THR A 72 12.86 -63.89 30.52
N PRO A 73 11.70 -64.56 30.39
CA PRO A 73 11.39 -65.38 29.20
C PRO A 73 11.50 -64.63 27.87
N LEU A 74 11.31 -63.30 27.90
CA LEU A 74 11.47 -62.41 26.74
C LEU A 74 12.90 -61.88 26.57
N LYS A 75 13.83 -62.30 27.42
CA LYS A 75 15.25 -61.90 27.45
C LYS A 75 15.43 -60.37 27.60
N GLU A 76 14.45 -59.68 28.19
CA GLU A 76 14.45 -58.22 28.34
C GLU A 76 15.29 -57.76 29.53
N ASP A 77 15.20 -58.47 30.64
CA ASP A 77 15.92 -58.19 31.87
C ASP A 77 16.84 -59.38 32.19
N TYR A 78 18.03 -59.09 32.68
CA TYR A 78 19.09 -60.04 33.02
C TYR A 78 19.59 -59.74 34.43
N VAL A 79 19.71 -60.77 35.26
CA VAL A 79 20.41 -60.67 36.55
C VAL A 79 21.38 -61.83 36.64
N SER A 80 22.65 -61.55 36.91
CA SER A 80 23.63 -62.58 37.26
C SER A 80 24.36 -62.27 38.55
N LEU A 81 24.70 -63.33 39.27
CA LEU A 81 25.53 -63.29 40.45
C LEU A 81 26.63 -64.34 40.33
N ASP A 82 27.88 -63.88 40.31
CA ASP A 82 29.06 -64.75 40.22
C ASP A 82 30.09 -64.36 41.30
N THR A 83 31.09 -65.20 41.53
CA THR A 83 32.25 -64.84 42.34
C THR A 83 33.13 -63.83 41.60
N ALA A 84 33.54 -62.76 42.28
CA ALA A 84 34.38 -61.75 41.67
C ALA A 84 35.84 -62.20 41.60
N SER A 85 36.47 -62.12 40.41
CA SER A 85 37.91 -62.33 40.22
C SER A 85 38.63 -61.00 40.01
N ASP A 86 39.50 -60.61 40.95
CA ASP A 86 40.48 -59.48 40.97
C ASP A 86 40.04 -58.07 40.49
N SER A 87 38.82 -57.90 39.98
CA SER A 87 38.29 -56.65 39.43
C SER A 87 37.16 -56.11 40.30
N TYR A 88 37.36 -54.92 40.86
CA TYR A 88 36.35 -54.21 41.66
C TYR A 88 35.53 -53.26 40.79
N PHE A 89 34.22 -53.50 40.69
CA PHE A 89 33.28 -52.63 39.98
C PHE A 89 32.42 -51.85 40.98
N LEU A 90 32.54 -50.52 40.97
CA LEU A 90 31.64 -49.60 41.66
C LEU A 90 30.70 -48.98 40.64
N ASP A 91 29.44 -49.40 40.63
CA ASP A 91 28.35 -48.84 39.80
C ASP A 91 28.72 -48.58 38.34
N THR A 92 29.41 -49.55 37.74
CA THR A 92 29.89 -49.42 36.37
C THR A 92 28.78 -49.83 35.42
N ILE A 93 28.23 -48.86 34.67
CA ILE A 93 27.19 -49.12 33.67
C ILE A 93 27.81 -49.11 32.26
N ARG A 94 27.68 -50.23 31.54
CA ARG A 94 28.23 -50.40 30.18
C ARG A 94 27.23 -51.07 29.25
N ARG A 95 27.44 -50.88 27.95
CA ARG A 95 26.71 -51.63 26.93
C ARG A 95 27.55 -52.83 26.55
N GLU A 96 27.01 -54.03 26.78
CA GLU A 96 27.70 -55.29 26.47
C GLU A 96 26.77 -56.24 25.71
N ARG A 97 27.35 -57.20 25.00
CA ARG A 97 26.59 -58.25 24.32
C ARG A 97 26.67 -59.54 25.14
N ARG A 98 25.54 -60.22 25.31
CA ARG A 98 25.45 -61.52 25.99
C ARG A 98 24.79 -62.52 25.04
N LEU A 99 25.29 -63.76 25.04
CA LEU A 99 24.69 -64.87 24.30
C LEU A 99 23.68 -65.55 25.23
N VAL A 100 22.39 -65.46 24.92
CA VAL A 100 21.30 -65.98 25.75
C VAL A 100 20.47 -66.93 24.89
N GLU A 101 20.58 -68.23 25.17
CA GLU A 101 19.88 -69.30 24.45
C GLU A 101 20.05 -69.22 22.92
N GLY A 102 21.29 -68.99 22.46
CA GLY A 102 21.64 -68.91 21.03
C GLY A 102 21.51 -67.52 20.40
N ASP A 103 20.86 -66.56 21.07
CA ASP A 103 20.73 -65.19 20.57
C ASP A 103 21.78 -64.25 21.17
N THR A 104 22.43 -63.44 20.35
CA THR A 104 23.33 -62.37 20.84
C THR A 104 22.54 -61.09 21.07
N ILE A 105 22.27 -60.77 22.34
CA ILE A 105 21.47 -59.60 22.73
C ILE A 105 22.39 -58.54 23.33
N SER A 106 22.21 -57.28 22.94
CA SER A 106 22.90 -56.16 23.57
C SER A 106 22.14 -55.70 24.80
N TYR A 107 22.79 -55.75 25.95
CA TYR A 107 22.27 -55.24 27.21
C TYR A 107 22.99 -53.96 27.62
N ARG A 108 22.29 -53.11 28.35
CA ARG A 108 22.88 -52.07 29.19
C ARG A 108 22.97 -52.66 30.60
N ILE A 109 24.19 -52.97 31.02
CA ILE A 109 24.50 -53.75 32.22
C ILE A 109 25.11 -52.82 33.27
N LEU A 110 24.58 -52.88 34.49
CA LEU A 110 25.20 -52.35 35.70
C LEU A 110 25.94 -53.49 36.39
N SER A 111 27.24 -53.34 36.57
CA SER A 111 28.10 -54.27 37.30
C SER A 111 28.51 -53.66 38.65
N TYR A 112 28.30 -54.40 39.73
CA TYR A 112 28.58 -53.99 41.11
C TYR A 112 29.20 -55.14 41.91
N THR A 113 30.35 -54.91 42.52
CA THR A 113 31.03 -55.87 43.39
C THR A 113 30.68 -55.63 44.85
N PHE A 114 30.33 -56.68 45.59
CA PHE A 114 30.04 -56.63 47.02
C PHE A 114 30.59 -57.85 47.75
N SER A 115 30.85 -57.71 49.05
CA SER A 115 31.45 -58.78 49.87
C SER A 115 30.44 -59.36 50.85
N VAL A 116 30.33 -60.69 50.89
CA VAL A 116 29.56 -61.42 51.91
C VAL A 116 30.49 -62.41 52.61
N GLY A 117 30.80 -62.15 53.88
CA GLY A 117 31.80 -62.92 54.62
C GLY A 117 33.23 -62.66 54.14
N LYS A 118 33.92 -63.69 53.63
CA LYS A 118 35.31 -63.60 53.09
C LYS A 118 35.39 -63.75 51.57
N LYS A 119 34.24 -63.69 50.88
CA LYS A 119 34.17 -63.83 49.41
C LYS A 119 33.55 -62.59 48.80
N ASP A 120 34.10 -62.18 47.67
CA ASP A 120 33.58 -61.10 46.85
C ASP A 120 32.71 -61.67 45.74
N TYR A 121 31.60 -61.00 45.47
CA TYR A 121 30.60 -61.37 44.49
C TYR A 121 30.38 -60.22 43.51
N LEU A 122 30.20 -60.57 42.24
CA LEU A 122 29.85 -59.67 41.15
C LEU A 122 28.36 -59.82 40.85
N LEU A 123 27.61 -58.76 41.13
CA LEU A 123 26.22 -58.62 40.70
C LEU A 123 26.19 -57.85 39.38
N GLU A 124 25.60 -58.45 38.34
CA GLU A 124 25.26 -57.76 37.11
C GLU A 124 23.75 -57.70 36.93
N ILE A 125 23.23 -56.52 36.64
CA ILE A 125 21.83 -56.31 36.28
C ILE A 125 21.79 -55.62 34.93
N GLY A 126 21.15 -56.24 33.96
CA GLY A 126 21.09 -55.78 32.58
C GLY A 126 19.67 -55.57 32.10
N LYS A 127 19.48 -54.52 31.29
CA LYS A 127 18.26 -54.33 30.50
C LYS A 127 18.59 -54.29 29.02
N SER A 128 17.81 -55.00 28.20
CA SER A 128 18.01 -55.10 26.77
C SER A 128 17.95 -53.71 26.12
N VAL A 129 18.95 -53.38 25.31
CA VAL A 129 19.00 -52.14 24.53
C VAL A 129 17.82 -52.09 23.56
N LYS A 130 17.37 -53.25 23.06
CA LYS A 130 16.20 -53.35 22.19
C LYS A 130 14.94 -52.80 22.86
N THR A 131 14.70 -53.15 24.13
CA THR A 131 13.56 -52.64 24.92
C THR A 131 13.68 -51.12 25.18
N ILE A 132 14.90 -50.59 25.31
CA ILE A 132 15.15 -49.14 25.42
C ILE A 132 14.84 -48.44 24.08
N ASP A 133 15.23 -49.03 22.95
CA ASP A 133 14.97 -48.47 21.64
C ASP A 133 13.48 -48.56 21.26
N GLU A 134 12.78 -49.65 21.62
CA GLU A 134 11.34 -49.87 21.42
C GLU A 134 10.48 -48.84 22.16
N THR A 135 10.94 -48.34 23.31
CA THR A 135 10.25 -47.27 24.04
C THR A 135 10.56 -45.87 23.49
N THR A 136 11.69 -45.71 22.79
CA THR A 136 12.12 -44.41 22.24
C THR A 136 11.29 -43.94 21.05
N GLY A 137 10.93 -44.86 20.13
CA GLY A 137 10.17 -44.52 18.93
C GLY A 137 8.75 -43.99 19.19
N PRO A 138 7.90 -44.69 19.96
CA PRO A 138 6.55 -44.23 20.30
C PRO A 138 6.54 -42.87 21.02
N LEU A 139 7.49 -42.64 21.94
CA LEU A 139 7.63 -41.35 22.63
C LEU A 139 7.97 -40.21 21.66
N GLN A 140 8.83 -40.45 20.67
CA GLN A 140 9.15 -39.47 19.63
C GLN A 140 7.93 -39.16 18.75
N ASN A 141 7.17 -40.18 18.34
CA ASN A 141 5.97 -39.99 17.52
C ASN A 141 4.90 -39.15 18.25
N ILE A 142 4.62 -39.49 19.51
CA ILE A 142 3.67 -38.72 20.34
C ILE A 142 4.16 -37.27 20.49
N ALA A 143 5.45 -37.06 20.76
CA ALA A 143 6.01 -35.72 20.87
C ALA A 143 5.92 -34.93 19.54
N LEU A 144 6.10 -35.58 18.39
CA LEU A 144 5.91 -34.99 17.06
C LEU A 144 4.45 -34.62 16.79
N GLU A 145 3.50 -35.50 17.11
CA GLU A 145 2.06 -35.23 16.96
C GLU A 145 1.62 -34.04 17.83
N VAL A 146 2.05 -34.00 19.09
CA VAL A 146 1.78 -32.88 20.00
C VAL A 146 2.38 -31.59 19.46
N LEU A 147 3.62 -31.62 18.96
CA LEU A 147 4.28 -30.46 18.35
C LEU A 147 3.47 -29.93 17.16
N LEU A 148 3.07 -30.81 16.23
CA LEU A 148 2.30 -30.43 15.05
C LEU A 148 0.93 -29.84 15.42
N GLY A 149 0.25 -30.43 16.42
CA GLY A 149 -1.01 -29.91 16.94
C GLY A 149 -0.87 -28.51 17.55
N MET A 150 0.14 -28.30 18.41
CA MET A 150 0.42 -26.99 18.99
C MET A 150 0.79 -25.96 17.90
N MET A 151 1.57 -26.35 16.91
CA MET A 151 1.95 -25.51 15.78
C MET A 151 0.74 -25.04 14.98
N LEU A 152 -0.14 -25.97 14.60
CA LEU A 152 -1.37 -25.64 13.89
C LEU A 152 -2.21 -24.64 14.69
N LEU A 153 -2.38 -24.90 15.99
CA LEU A 153 -3.15 -24.03 16.88
C LEU A 153 -2.54 -22.62 16.94
N THR A 154 -1.22 -22.50 17.15
CA THR A 154 -0.57 -21.17 17.17
C THR A 154 -0.69 -20.45 15.83
N ILE A 155 -0.59 -21.14 14.69
CA ILE A 155 -0.73 -20.52 13.36
C ILE A 155 -2.13 -19.95 13.20
N LEU A 156 -3.16 -20.71 13.58
CA LEU A 156 -4.54 -20.24 13.55
C LEU A 156 -4.75 -19.04 14.50
N SER A 157 -4.22 -19.10 15.71
CA SER A 157 -4.28 -17.98 16.67
C SER A 157 -3.63 -16.72 16.13
N ASP A 158 -2.44 -16.82 15.52
CA ASP A 158 -1.74 -15.66 14.96
C ASP A 158 -2.49 -15.03 13.78
N LEU A 159 -3.05 -15.87 12.89
CA LEU A 159 -3.85 -15.39 11.77
C LEU A 159 -5.08 -14.62 12.26
N PHE A 160 -5.77 -15.15 13.28
CA PHE A 160 -6.90 -14.47 13.89
C PHE A 160 -6.49 -13.16 14.58
N TYR A 161 -5.45 -13.20 15.41
CA TYR A 161 -4.98 -12.06 16.18
C TYR A 161 -4.45 -10.92 15.30
N SER A 162 -3.67 -11.25 14.26
CA SER A 162 -3.17 -10.27 13.29
C SER A 162 -4.31 -9.59 12.53
N ASN A 163 -5.32 -10.36 12.09
CA ASN A 163 -6.49 -9.80 11.43
C ASN A 163 -7.29 -8.88 12.34
N TYR A 164 -7.48 -9.27 13.60
CA TYR A 164 -8.21 -8.48 14.58
C TYR A 164 -7.52 -7.14 14.88
N ILE A 165 -6.22 -7.16 15.14
CA ILE A 165 -5.45 -5.94 15.48
C ILE A 165 -5.27 -5.02 14.28
N LEU A 166 -5.03 -5.55 13.07
CA LEU A 166 -4.74 -4.71 11.90
C LEU A 166 -5.98 -4.24 11.15
N ARG A 167 -7.18 -4.77 11.47
CA ARG A 167 -8.44 -4.35 10.81
C ARG A 167 -8.73 -2.85 10.95
N PRO A 168 -8.59 -2.21 12.14
CA PRO A 168 -8.79 -0.77 12.27
C PRO A 168 -7.90 0.07 11.35
N LEU A 169 -6.61 -0.29 11.20
CA LEU A 169 -5.71 0.40 10.27
C LEU A 169 -6.22 0.34 8.83
N GLY A 170 -6.71 -0.81 8.38
CA GLY A 170 -7.31 -0.97 7.06
C GLY A 170 -8.55 -0.10 6.87
N LEU A 171 -9.38 0.03 7.91
CA LEU A 171 -10.54 0.92 7.89
C LEU A 171 -10.13 2.39 7.78
N ILE A 172 -9.19 2.86 8.60
CA ILE A 172 -8.67 4.24 8.57
C ILE A 172 -8.15 4.59 7.17
N ILE A 173 -7.31 3.74 6.57
CA ILE A 173 -6.74 3.99 5.24
C ILE A 173 -7.86 4.07 4.18
N LYS A 174 -8.78 3.11 4.20
CA LYS A 174 -9.85 3.03 3.20
C LYS A 174 -10.80 4.24 3.30
N THR A 175 -11.31 4.51 4.49
CA THR A 175 -12.38 5.50 4.69
C THR A 175 -11.88 6.95 4.76
N LYS A 176 -10.63 7.18 5.19
CA LYS A 176 -10.10 8.54 5.38
C LYS A 176 -9.07 8.98 4.34
N LEU A 177 -8.36 8.06 3.68
CA LEU A 177 -7.27 8.43 2.75
C LEU A 177 -7.56 8.07 1.29
N VAL A 178 -8.17 6.92 1.01
CA VAL A 178 -8.32 6.42 -0.38
C VAL A 178 -9.66 6.79 -1.00
N GLU A 179 -10.77 6.66 -0.26
CA GLU A 179 -12.11 6.81 -0.84
C GLU A 179 -12.64 8.26 -0.82
N ARG A 180 -11.99 9.20 -0.12
CA ARG A 180 -12.44 10.60 -0.10
C ARG A 180 -11.72 11.43 -1.15
N LYS A 181 -12.49 11.99 -2.09
CA LYS A 181 -12.04 13.06 -2.99
C LYS A 181 -12.13 14.38 -2.23
N PHE A 182 -11.00 15.05 -2.05
CA PHE A 182 -10.98 16.44 -1.58
C PHE A 182 -11.78 17.31 -2.57
N PRO A 183 -12.59 18.28 -2.11
CA PRO A 183 -12.83 18.77 -0.74
C PRO A 183 -14.12 18.21 -0.10
N GLN A 184 -14.63 17.05 -0.51
CA GLN A 184 -15.84 16.49 0.10
C GLN A 184 -15.53 15.83 1.47
N PHE A 185 -15.65 16.62 2.52
CA PHE A 185 -15.49 16.19 3.90
C PHE A 185 -16.85 15.76 4.47
N GLY A 186 -17.28 14.52 4.23
CA GLY A 186 -18.44 13.93 4.91
C GLY A 186 -18.26 13.80 6.44
N GLU A 187 -19.32 13.40 7.15
CA GLU A 187 -19.30 13.26 8.60
C GLU A 187 -18.17 12.35 9.13
N TYR A 188 -17.59 12.75 10.26
CA TYR A 188 -16.58 11.97 10.97
C TYR A 188 -17.22 10.76 11.66
N LYS A 189 -16.73 9.57 11.32
CA LYS A 189 -17.05 8.33 12.04
C LYS A 189 -15.76 7.81 12.68
N LYS A 190 -15.74 7.79 14.02
CA LYS A 190 -14.63 7.25 14.80
C LYS A 190 -14.46 5.76 14.47
N VAL A 191 -13.23 5.33 14.20
CA VAL A 191 -12.93 3.91 14.01
C VAL A 191 -12.80 3.24 15.37
N GLU A 192 -13.64 2.23 15.63
CA GLU A 192 -13.54 1.42 16.85
C GLU A 192 -12.28 0.56 16.83
N THR A 193 -11.45 0.69 17.85
CA THR A 193 -10.18 -0.02 18.00
C THR A 193 -9.88 -0.27 19.47
N SER A 194 -9.28 -1.43 19.77
CA SER A 194 -8.73 -1.76 21.09
C SER A 194 -7.29 -1.27 21.28
N THR A 195 -6.66 -0.75 20.22
CA THR A 195 -5.27 -0.29 20.22
C THR A 195 -5.22 1.24 20.25
N SER A 196 -4.59 1.79 21.28
CA SER A 196 -4.45 3.25 21.49
C SER A 196 -3.73 3.97 20.36
N ASP A 197 -2.73 3.34 19.73
CA ASP A 197 -2.00 3.94 18.61
C ASP A 197 -2.90 4.20 17.40
N PHE A 198 -3.84 3.29 17.12
CA PHE A 198 -4.81 3.49 16.03
C PHE A 198 -5.87 4.53 16.40
N GLU A 199 -6.26 4.64 17.66
CA GLU A 199 -7.15 5.73 18.10
C GLU A 199 -6.46 7.09 17.93
N ARG A 200 -5.21 7.21 18.36
CA ARG A 200 -4.43 8.44 18.20
C ARG A 200 -4.25 8.80 16.72
N LEU A 201 -3.93 7.81 15.88
CA LEU A 201 -3.82 8.00 14.43
C LEU A 201 -5.16 8.46 13.83
N ASP A 202 -6.27 7.87 14.25
CA ASP A 202 -7.62 8.20 13.78
C ASP A 202 -7.99 9.66 14.07
N VAL A 203 -7.69 10.12 15.30
CA VAL A 203 -7.90 11.49 15.77
C VAL A 203 -6.97 12.46 15.04
N SER A 204 -5.66 12.19 14.98
CA SER A 204 -4.71 13.10 14.33
C SER A 204 -4.98 13.27 12.83
N ILE A 205 -5.35 12.20 12.12
CA ILE A 205 -5.77 12.31 10.71
C ILE A 205 -7.04 13.15 10.60
N HIS A 206 -8.00 12.98 11.51
CA HIS A 206 -9.23 13.76 11.48
C HIS A 206 -8.99 15.24 11.74
N GLU A 207 -8.15 15.59 12.72
CA GLU A 207 -7.76 16.97 12.99
C GLU A 207 -7.07 17.61 11.78
N MET A 208 -6.11 16.90 11.17
CA MET A 208 -5.42 17.38 9.96
C MET A 208 -6.38 17.57 8.78
N ILE A 209 -7.35 16.66 8.58
CA ILE A 209 -8.40 16.81 7.58
C ILE A 209 -9.24 18.07 7.88
N GLY A 210 -9.61 18.28 9.14
CA GLY A 210 -10.36 19.47 9.56
C GLY A 210 -9.57 20.77 9.40
N ASP A 211 -8.25 20.76 9.59
CA ASP A 211 -7.38 21.90 9.31
C ASP A 211 -7.32 22.22 7.82
N ILE A 212 -7.19 21.19 6.97
CA ILE A 212 -7.21 21.35 5.52
C ILE A 212 -8.57 21.90 5.06
N GLU A 213 -9.67 21.38 5.59
CA GLU A 213 -11.03 21.86 5.31
C GLU A 213 -11.18 23.34 5.68
N ARG A 214 -10.78 23.72 6.90
CA ARG A 214 -10.82 25.12 7.35
C ARG A 214 -9.95 26.03 6.48
N ALA A 215 -8.75 25.57 6.09
CA ALA A 215 -7.86 26.33 5.23
C ALA A 215 -8.50 26.55 3.85
N PHE A 216 -9.08 25.51 3.27
CA PHE A 216 -9.77 25.56 1.98
C PHE A 216 -11.00 26.48 2.02
N LEU A 217 -11.82 26.41 3.07
CA LEU A 217 -12.97 27.31 3.23
C LEU A 217 -12.55 28.77 3.38
N LYS A 218 -11.48 29.04 4.15
CA LYS A 218 -10.92 30.40 4.26
C LYS A 218 -10.37 30.91 2.94
N GLU A 219 -9.71 30.05 2.16
CA GLU A 219 -9.22 30.40 0.83
C GLU A 219 -10.40 30.74 -0.09
N ARG A 220 -11.46 29.92 -0.08
CA ARG A 220 -12.68 30.19 -0.85
C ARG A 220 -13.33 31.53 -0.49
N GLU A 221 -13.48 31.80 0.81
CA GLU A 221 -14.03 33.06 1.31
C GLU A 221 -13.16 34.25 0.90
N PHE A 222 -11.84 34.12 1.05
CA PHE A 222 -10.88 35.16 0.65
C PHE A 222 -10.97 35.48 -0.85
N ILE A 223 -11.04 34.46 -1.73
CA ILE A 223 -11.17 34.65 -3.17
C ILE A 223 -12.50 35.31 -3.53
N SER A 224 -13.59 34.91 -2.87
CA SER A 224 -14.91 35.55 -3.06
C SER A 224 -14.87 37.03 -2.66
N ASN A 225 -14.34 37.33 -1.47
CA ASN A 225 -14.24 38.70 -0.97
C ASN A 225 -13.31 39.54 -1.86
N ALA A 226 -12.15 39.02 -2.24
CA ALA A 226 -11.22 39.68 -3.14
C ALA A 226 -11.86 39.98 -4.51
N SER A 227 -12.72 39.10 -5.02
CA SER A 227 -13.47 39.34 -6.25
C SER A 227 -14.34 40.59 -6.17
N HIS A 228 -15.14 40.70 -5.11
CA HIS A 228 -16.03 41.84 -4.89
C HIS A 228 -15.27 43.14 -4.61
N GLU A 229 -14.27 43.10 -3.73
CA GLU A 229 -13.48 44.27 -3.32
C GLU A 229 -12.59 44.81 -4.45
N LEU A 230 -12.15 43.98 -5.40
CA LEU A 230 -11.40 44.45 -6.57
C LEU A 230 -12.30 44.91 -7.72
N MET A 231 -13.47 44.30 -7.92
CA MET A 231 -14.38 44.66 -9.02
C MET A 231 -15.11 45.99 -8.78
N THR A 232 -15.42 46.31 -7.52
CA THR A 232 -16.11 47.55 -7.15
C THR A 232 -15.32 48.81 -7.57
N PRO A 233 -14.06 49.01 -7.16
CA PRO A 233 -13.29 50.19 -7.56
C PRO A 233 -13.03 50.24 -9.07
N VAL A 234 -12.85 49.10 -9.73
CA VAL A 234 -12.71 49.05 -11.20
C VAL A 234 -13.98 49.53 -11.89
N SER A 235 -15.16 49.13 -11.40
CA SER A 235 -16.46 49.55 -11.95
C SER A 235 -16.73 51.04 -11.71
N ILE A 236 -16.34 51.57 -10.54
CA ILE A 236 -16.44 53.01 -10.24
C ILE A 236 -15.52 53.83 -11.15
N LEU A 237 -14.27 53.39 -11.35
CA LEU A 237 -13.35 54.04 -12.28
C LEU A 237 -13.87 53.99 -13.72
N GLN A 238 -14.50 52.88 -14.11
CA GLN A 238 -15.06 52.72 -15.45
C GLN A 238 -16.19 53.71 -15.69
N SER A 239 -17.15 53.78 -14.77
CA SER A 239 -18.25 54.75 -14.85
C SER A 239 -17.75 56.20 -14.83
N LYS A 240 -16.72 56.53 -14.03
CA LYS A 240 -16.13 57.87 -14.05
C LYS A 240 -15.51 58.23 -15.40
N ILE A 241 -14.76 57.31 -16.01
CA ILE A 241 -14.18 57.52 -17.34
C ILE A 241 -15.28 57.67 -18.40
N GLU A 242 -16.31 56.81 -18.35
CA GLU A 242 -17.47 56.87 -19.25
C GLU A 242 -18.20 58.22 -19.14
N ASN A 243 -18.46 58.71 -17.91
CA ASN A 243 -19.07 60.03 -17.71
C ASN A 243 -18.21 61.18 -18.23
N MET A 244 -16.87 61.08 -18.14
CA MET A 244 -15.96 62.11 -18.68
C MET A 244 -15.95 62.17 -20.21
N PHE A 245 -16.40 61.11 -20.90
CA PHE A 245 -16.60 61.14 -22.35
C PHE A 245 -17.84 61.92 -22.78
N ASP A 246 -18.84 62.03 -21.89
CA ASP A 246 -20.09 62.77 -22.14
C ASP A 246 -19.95 64.28 -21.87
N GLU A 247 -18.85 64.71 -21.26
CA GLU A 247 -18.51 66.13 -21.04
C GLU A 247 -17.87 66.75 -22.30
N ASP A 248 -18.03 68.07 -22.48
CA ASP A 248 -17.44 68.81 -23.61
C ASP A 248 -15.93 69.02 -23.36
N VAL A 249 -15.15 67.97 -23.63
CA VAL A 249 -13.70 67.91 -23.42
C VAL A 249 -12.92 68.05 -24.74
N THR A 250 -11.70 68.60 -24.65
CA THR A 250 -10.81 68.76 -25.82
C THR A 250 -10.38 67.40 -26.39
N ASP A 251 -10.02 67.37 -27.68
CA ASP A 251 -9.60 66.13 -28.35
C ASP A 251 -8.36 65.47 -27.68
N GLU A 252 -7.45 66.27 -27.14
CA GLU A 252 -6.30 65.76 -26.38
C GLU A 252 -6.74 65.01 -25.11
N VAL A 253 -7.76 65.51 -24.41
CA VAL A 253 -8.33 64.85 -23.23
C VAL A 253 -9.06 63.57 -23.63
N LYS A 254 -9.80 63.57 -24.75
CA LYS A 254 -10.45 62.34 -25.28
C LYS A 254 -9.43 61.23 -25.57
N ILE A 255 -8.29 61.57 -26.18
CA ILE A 255 -7.23 60.58 -26.44
C ILE A 255 -6.71 59.98 -25.11
N ARG A 256 -6.46 60.81 -24.10
CA ARG A 256 -6.04 60.34 -22.77
C ARG A 256 -7.11 59.50 -22.09
N LEU A 257 -8.39 59.86 -22.19
CA LEU A 257 -9.50 59.06 -21.66
C LEU A 257 -9.58 57.69 -22.34
N LEU A 258 -9.36 57.61 -23.66
CA LEU A 258 -9.29 56.34 -24.38
C LEU A 258 -8.13 55.47 -23.91
N GLU A 259 -6.95 56.07 -23.66
CA GLU A 259 -5.81 55.36 -23.07
C GLU A 259 -6.13 54.83 -21.66
N MET A 260 -6.74 55.67 -20.81
CA MET A 260 -7.18 55.27 -19.47
C MET A 260 -8.21 54.13 -19.53
N GLN A 261 -9.18 54.21 -20.44
CA GLN A 261 -10.20 53.18 -20.63
C GLN A 261 -9.56 51.85 -21.09
N ARG A 262 -8.57 51.89 -21.99
CA ARG A 262 -7.80 50.70 -22.40
C ARG A 262 -7.05 50.08 -21.23
N ILE A 263 -6.36 50.89 -20.42
CA ILE A 263 -5.64 50.41 -19.22
C ILE A 263 -6.61 49.79 -18.21
N LEU A 264 -7.76 50.43 -17.98
CA LEU A 264 -8.76 49.94 -17.04
C LEU A 264 -9.41 48.64 -17.52
N ASN A 265 -9.77 48.53 -18.80
CA ASN A 265 -10.29 47.29 -19.40
C ASN A 265 -9.27 46.16 -19.31
N ARG A 266 -7.99 46.47 -19.50
CA ARG A 266 -6.88 45.54 -19.28
C ARG A 266 -6.83 45.07 -17.82
N LEU A 267 -6.86 45.98 -16.85
CA LEU A 267 -6.86 45.63 -15.43
C LEU A 267 -8.08 44.76 -15.08
N LYS A 268 -9.27 45.15 -15.54
CA LYS A 268 -10.52 44.40 -15.36
C LYS A 268 -10.38 42.97 -15.88
N THR A 269 -9.84 42.80 -17.08
CA THR A 269 -9.66 41.48 -17.70
C THR A 269 -8.69 40.63 -16.91
N ILE A 270 -7.51 41.17 -16.55
CA ILE A 270 -6.51 40.45 -15.74
C ILE A 270 -7.11 40.00 -14.41
N THR A 271 -7.78 40.91 -13.69
CA THR A 271 -8.40 40.61 -12.40
C THR A 271 -9.48 39.54 -12.53
N LYS A 272 -10.41 39.68 -13.47
CA LYS A 272 -11.45 38.66 -13.72
C LYS A 272 -10.85 37.29 -14.03
N THR A 273 -9.82 37.25 -14.87
CA THR A 273 -9.17 36.00 -15.24
C THR A 273 -8.44 35.33 -14.07
N LEU A 274 -7.72 36.10 -13.25
CA LEU A 274 -7.04 35.56 -12.08
C LEU A 274 -8.04 35.01 -11.06
N LEU A 275 -9.13 35.74 -10.83
CA LEU A 275 -10.22 35.29 -9.96
C LEU A 275 -10.85 34.02 -10.51
N LEU A 276 -11.15 33.95 -11.81
CA LEU A 276 -11.68 32.75 -12.45
C LEU A 276 -10.77 31.53 -12.22
N ILE A 277 -9.47 31.66 -12.49
CA ILE A 277 -8.49 30.59 -12.24
C ILE A 277 -8.54 30.15 -10.78
N SER A 278 -8.53 31.12 -9.86
CA SER A 278 -8.54 30.84 -8.42
C SER A 278 -9.84 30.16 -7.97
N GLN A 279 -10.99 30.54 -8.54
CA GLN A 279 -12.29 29.92 -8.27
C GLN A 279 -12.36 28.48 -8.79
N ILE A 280 -11.73 28.20 -9.95
CA ILE A 280 -11.62 26.85 -10.52
C ILE A 280 -10.73 25.97 -9.62
N GLU A 281 -9.54 26.46 -9.26
CA GLU A 281 -8.58 25.74 -8.42
C GLU A 281 -9.13 25.45 -7.00
N ASN A 282 -10.02 26.31 -6.51
CA ASN A 282 -10.71 26.15 -5.22
C ASN A 282 -12.08 25.45 -5.33
N GLU A 283 -12.32 24.71 -6.42
CA GLU A 283 -13.55 23.95 -6.69
C GLU A 283 -14.85 24.69 -6.36
N GLN A 284 -14.93 25.98 -6.71
CA GLN A 284 -16.12 26.80 -6.45
C GLN A 284 -17.24 26.59 -7.48
N PHE A 285 -17.00 25.77 -8.52
CA PHE A 285 -17.96 25.46 -9.57
C PHE A 285 -18.58 24.08 -9.35
N LEU A 286 -19.87 23.95 -9.70
CA LEU A 286 -20.58 22.68 -9.68
C LEU A 286 -20.46 21.95 -11.03
N LYS A 287 -20.51 20.62 -11.00
CA LYS A 287 -20.41 19.73 -12.16
C LYS A 287 -21.73 19.00 -12.40
N GLU A 288 -22.77 19.76 -12.71
CA GLU A 288 -24.15 19.26 -12.78
C GLU A 288 -24.73 19.27 -14.20
N ASP A 289 -23.98 19.82 -15.17
CA ASP A 289 -24.47 19.99 -16.52
C ASP A 289 -24.30 18.72 -17.37
N SER A 290 -25.21 18.56 -18.33
CA SER A 290 -25.03 17.67 -19.48
C SER A 290 -25.14 18.46 -20.77
N ILE A 291 -24.13 18.36 -21.64
CA ILE A 291 -24.02 19.16 -22.87
C ILE A 291 -23.59 18.31 -24.07
N GLY A 292 -24.20 18.56 -25.24
CA GLY A 292 -23.74 17.98 -26.49
C GLY A 292 -22.44 18.64 -26.96
N VAL A 293 -21.48 17.84 -27.44
CA VAL A 293 -20.19 18.38 -27.91
C VAL A 293 -20.39 19.33 -29.10
N SER A 294 -21.27 18.96 -30.03
CA SER A 294 -21.62 19.75 -31.21
C SER A 294 -22.21 21.11 -30.83
N GLU A 295 -23.19 21.12 -29.90
CA GLU A 295 -23.82 22.35 -29.37
C GLU A 295 -22.79 23.28 -28.73
N LEU A 296 -21.88 22.74 -27.92
CA LEU A 296 -20.83 23.53 -27.26
C LEU A 296 -19.88 24.19 -28.26
N LEU A 297 -19.45 23.46 -29.29
CA LEU A 297 -18.54 23.99 -30.31
C LEU A 297 -19.25 25.01 -31.21
N GLN A 298 -20.56 24.84 -31.45
CA GLN A 298 -21.38 25.82 -32.14
C GLN A 298 -21.49 27.12 -31.34
N ASP A 299 -21.77 27.05 -30.04
CA ASP A 299 -21.77 28.23 -29.14
C ASP A 299 -20.42 28.97 -29.23
N VAL A 300 -19.29 28.24 -29.25
CA VAL A 300 -17.95 28.84 -29.38
C VAL A 300 -17.73 29.47 -30.74
N TYR A 301 -18.18 28.82 -31.82
CA TYR A 301 -18.05 29.33 -33.19
C TYR A 301 -18.80 30.66 -33.37
N GLU A 302 -20.02 30.76 -32.84
CA GLU A 302 -20.85 31.97 -32.95
C GLU A 302 -20.13 33.19 -32.34
N GLU A 303 -19.51 33.02 -31.16
CA GLU A 303 -18.78 34.08 -30.45
C GLU A 303 -17.51 34.56 -31.20
N ILE A 304 -16.84 33.67 -31.95
CA ILE A 304 -15.57 33.99 -32.65
C ILE A 304 -15.74 34.29 -34.14
N SER A 305 -16.92 34.05 -34.70
CA SER A 305 -17.19 34.04 -36.15
C SER A 305 -16.71 35.32 -36.86
N ILE A 306 -16.96 36.48 -36.27
CA ILE A 306 -16.53 37.79 -36.80
C ILE A 306 -15.00 37.86 -36.89
N ARG A 307 -14.29 37.40 -35.86
CA ARG A 307 -12.81 37.42 -35.82
C ARG A 307 -12.18 36.48 -36.84
N LEU A 308 -12.82 35.33 -37.10
CA LEU A 308 -12.42 34.40 -38.14
C LEU A 308 -12.53 35.05 -39.53
N GLN A 309 -13.65 35.75 -39.78
CA GLN A 309 -13.87 36.47 -41.04
C GLN A 309 -12.90 37.64 -41.23
N GLU A 310 -12.67 38.44 -40.18
CA GLU A 310 -11.73 39.57 -40.22
C GLU A 310 -10.29 39.14 -40.55
N LYS A 311 -9.87 37.94 -40.11
CA LYS A 311 -8.53 37.39 -40.38
C LYS A 311 -8.49 36.40 -41.56
N ASN A 312 -9.61 36.21 -42.26
CA ASN A 312 -9.80 35.24 -43.33
C ASN A 312 -9.32 33.81 -42.98
N ILE A 313 -9.64 33.32 -41.78
CA ILE A 313 -9.25 31.98 -41.30
C ILE A 313 -10.42 31.01 -41.52
N SER A 314 -10.17 29.89 -42.18
CA SER A 314 -11.18 28.82 -42.35
C SER A 314 -11.35 28.03 -41.04
N PHE A 315 -12.60 27.75 -40.65
CA PHE A 315 -12.92 26.96 -39.46
C PHE A 315 -13.75 25.72 -39.83
N GLU A 316 -13.33 24.57 -39.36
CA GLU A 316 -14.05 23.30 -39.55
C GLU A 316 -14.15 22.54 -38.22
N ALA A 317 -15.34 22.06 -37.88
CA ALA A 317 -15.59 21.21 -36.71
C ALA A 317 -16.26 19.91 -37.12
N VAL A 318 -15.57 18.78 -36.92
CA VAL A 318 -16.03 17.42 -37.21
C VAL A 318 -16.08 16.62 -35.92
N VAL A 319 -17.24 16.64 -35.27
CA VAL A 319 -17.51 15.90 -34.02
C VAL A 319 -18.82 15.12 -34.15
N SER A 320 -18.96 14.03 -33.40
CA SER A 320 -20.21 13.27 -33.37
C SER A 320 -21.30 14.03 -32.59
N ASP A 321 -22.48 14.19 -33.21
CA ASP A 321 -23.65 14.80 -32.57
C ASP A 321 -24.25 13.94 -31.43
N GLN A 322 -23.88 12.66 -31.37
CA GLN A 322 -24.38 11.73 -30.34
C GLN A 322 -23.62 11.88 -29.03
N VAL A 323 -22.39 12.42 -29.07
CA VAL A 323 -21.54 12.49 -27.88
C VAL A 323 -21.98 13.65 -26.98
N ARG A 324 -22.30 13.31 -25.74
CA ARG A 324 -22.62 14.26 -24.67
C ARG A 324 -21.62 14.13 -23.52
N PHE A 325 -21.22 15.27 -22.97
CA PHE A 325 -20.52 15.32 -21.70
C PHE A 325 -21.52 15.42 -20.55
N THR A 326 -21.26 14.72 -19.45
CA THR A 326 -22.07 14.67 -18.23
C THR A 326 -21.18 14.88 -17.01
N ALA A 327 -21.76 15.36 -15.90
CA ALA A 327 -21.00 15.73 -14.70
C ALA A 327 -19.89 16.74 -15.02
N VAL A 328 -20.24 17.76 -15.80
CA VAL A 328 -19.35 18.86 -16.22
C VAL A 328 -19.94 20.22 -15.86
N ASN A 329 -19.16 21.26 -16.04
CA ASN A 329 -19.62 22.65 -15.97
C ASN A 329 -19.61 23.28 -17.36
N LYS A 330 -20.79 23.63 -17.91
CA LYS A 330 -20.93 24.20 -19.27
C LYS A 330 -20.10 25.46 -19.45
N PHE A 331 -20.16 26.39 -18.50
CA PHE A 331 -19.45 27.66 -18.58
C PHE A 331 -17.93 27.48 -18.66
N LEU A 332 -17.39 26.56 -17.85
CA LEU A 332 -15.96 26.26 -17.88
C LEU A 332 -15.55 25.58 -19.19
N LEU A 333 -16.30 24.58 -19.67
CA LEU A 333 -15.95 23.95 -20.94
C LEU A 333 -16.01 24.93 -22.12
N PHE A 334 -17.01 25.82 -22.14
CA PHE A 334 -17.06 26.91 -23.13
C PHE A 334 -15.79 27.76 -23.08
N ASN A 335 -15.38 28.20 -21.88
CA ASN A 335 -14.15 28.98 -21.71
C ASN A 335 -12.90 28.20 -22.14
N LEU A 336 -12.84 26.89 -21.93
CA LEU A 336 -11.73 26.06 -22.38
C LEU A 336 -11.58 26.11 -23.90
N PHE A 337 -12.65 25.79 -24.63
CA PHE A 337 -12.63 25.79 -26.09
C PHE A 337 -12.45 27.20 -26.65
N PHE A 338 -13.15 28.19 -26.11
CA PHE A 338 -13.00 29.59 -26.49
C PHE A 338 -11.55 30.06 -26.37
N ASN A 339 -10.85 29.74 -25.27
CA ASN A 339 -9.44 30.12 -25.10
C ASN A 339 -8.52 29.42 -26.10
N LEU A 340 -8.75 28.14 -26.40
CA LEU A 340 -7.96 27.40 -27.39
C LEU A 340 -8.17 27.97 -28.80
N VAL A 341 -9.42 28.16 -29.21
CA VAL A 341 -9.73 28.67 -30.56
C VAL A 341 -9.31 30.14 -30.70
N ASN A 342 -9.49 30.97 -29.68
CA ASN A 342 -9.01 32.35 -29.72
C ASN A 342 -7.48 32.43 -29.79
N ASN A 343 -6.75 31.51 -29.13
CA ASN A 343 -5.30 31.38 -29.33
C ASN A 343 -4.95 30.93 -30.76
N ALA A 344 -5.68 29.94 -31.30
CA ALA A 344 -5.52 29.48 -32.67
C ALA A 344 -5.72 30.60 -33.70
N ILE A 345 -6.71 31.49 -33.50
CA ILE A 345 -6.92 32.70 -34.33
C ILE A 345 -5.76 33.68 -34.16
N LYS A 346 -5.36 33.95 -32.92
CA LYS A 346 -4.36 34.98 -32.59
C LYS A 346 -2.98 34.66 -33.16
N TYR A 347 -2.59 33.39 -33.17
CA TYR A 347 -1.28 32.93 -33.63
C TYR A 347 -1.34 32.23 -34.99
N ASN A 348 -2.46 32.32 -35.71
CA ASN A 348 -2.55 31.83 -37.08
C ASN A 348 -1.81 32.74 -38.06
N LYS A 349 -1.67 32.22 -39.27
CA LYS A 349 -1.32 32.99 -40.47
C LYS A 349 -2.59 33.48 -41.17
N GLU A 350 -2.47 34.53 -42.00
CA GLU A 350 -3.51 34.90 -42.95
C GLU A 350 -3.84 33.70 -43.85
N ASP A 351 -5.12 33.55 -44.21
CA ASP A 351 -5.63 32.40 -44.99
C ASP A 351 -5.36 31.02 -44.33
N GLY A 352 -5.11 31.01 -43.02
CA GLY A 352 -4.90 29.82 -42.23
C GLY A 352 -6.18 29.00 -42.01
N ASN A 353 -6.03 27.85 -41.38
CA ASN A 353 -7.13 26.99 -40.96
C ASN A 353 -7.10 26.70 -39.45
N ILE A 354 -8.28 26.41 -38.92
CA ILE A 354 -8.51 25.83 -37.61
C ILE A 354 -9.44 24.64 -37.81
N SER A 355 -9.03 23.47 -37.33
CA SER A 355 -9.81 22.23 -37.41
C SER A 355 -10.03 21.65 -36.02
N ILE A 356 -11.28 21.34 -35.69
CA ILE A 356 -11.66 20.65 -34.46
C ILE A 356 -12.19 19.27 -34.82
N THR A 357 -11.56 18.20 -34.35
CA THR A 357 -11.99 16.83 -34.63
C THR A 357 -12.22 16.03 -33.36
N GLY A 358 -13.29 15.24 -33.32
CA GLY A 358 -13.60 14.35 -32.20
C GLY A 358 -13.47 12.87 -32.58
N ARG A 359 -12.90 12.05 -31.68
CA ARG A 359 -12.84 10.59 -31.86
C ARG A 359 -12.85 9.83 -30.55
N GLU A 360 -13.40 8.62 -30.56
CA GLU A 360 -13.28 7.68 -29.45
C GLU A 360 -11.85 7.15 -29.32
N VAL A 361 -11.38 7.02 -28.08
CA VAL A 361 -10.09 6.45 -27.71
C VAL A 361 -10.28 5.47 -26.56
N LYS A 362 -9.28 4.62 -26.31
CA LYS A 362 -9.37 3.56 -25.28
C LYS A 362 -9.80 4.08 -23.89
N ASP A 363 -9.38 5.30 -23.54
CA ASP A 363 -9.59 5.89 -22.21
C ASP A 363 -10.73 6.95 -22.19
N GLY A 364 -11.52 7.08 -23.26
CA GLY A 364 -12.65 8.01 -23.34
C GLY A 364 -12.85 8.64 -24.73
N TYR A 365 -13.09 9.95 -24.78
CA TYR A 365 -13.33 10.69 -26.03
C TYR A 365 -12.32 11.81 -26.15
N MET A 366 -11.69 11.93 -27.32
CA MET A 366 -10.65 12.92 -27.55
C MET A 366 -11.11 13.98 -28.55
N ILE A 367 -10.94 15.24 -28.18
CA ILE A 367 -11.16 16.40 -29.05
C ILE A 367 -9.80 17.03 -29.36
N SER A 368 -9.45 17.07 -30.63
CA SER A 368 -8.23 17.71 -31.13
C SER A 368 -8.59 19.09 -31.67
N VAL A 369 -7.95 20.15 -31.17
CA VAL A 369 -8.03 21.52 -31.71
C VAL A 369 -6.71 21.82 -32.39
N ALA A 370 -6.71 21.90 -33.72
CA ALA A 370 -5.53 22.12 -34.55
C ALA A 370 -5.59 23.46 -35.29
N ASP A 371 -4.47 24.16 -35.36
CA ASP A 371 -4.27 25.37 -36.15
C ASP A 371 -3.09 25.24 -37.12
N SER A 372 -3.12 25.99 -38.22
CA SER A 372 -2.03 26.06 -39.21
C SER A 372 -1.06 27.23 -38.99
N GLY A 373 -0.99 27.73 -37.76
CA GLY A 373 -0.31 28.96 -37.42
C GLY A 373 1.20 28.84 -37.31
N ILE A 374 1.79 29.78 -36.56
CA ILE A 374 3.24 29.91 -36.40
C ILE A 374 3.88 28.80 -35.55
N GLY A 375 3.08 27.95 -34.90
CA GLY A 375 3.58 26.91 -33.98
C GLY A 375 4.29 27.45 -32.73
N ILE A 376 4.79 26.52 -31.91
CA ILE A 376 5.45 26.77 -30.63
C ILE A 376 6.76 25.99 -30.61
N GLY A 377 7.87 26.67 -30.30
CA GLY A 377 9.19 26.03 -30.21
C GLY A 377 9.27 25.02 -29.07
N ALA A 378 10.08 23.98 -29.23
CA ALA A 378 10.20 22.89 -28.26
C ALA A 378 10.63 23.36 -26.85
N GLU A 379 11.48 24.38 -26.77
CA GLU A 379 11.92 24.98 -25.49
C GLU A 379 10.80 25.73 -24.76
N GLN A 380 9.78 26.16 -25.51
CA GLN A 380 8.68 26.97 -24.99
C GLN A 380 7.53 26.11 -24.47
N LEU A 381 7.31 24.93 -25.07
CA LEU A 381 6.23 24.00 -24.72
C LEU A 381 6.08 23.71 -23.22
N PRO A 382 7.16 23.45 -22.43
CA PRO A 382 7.02 23.18 -21.00
C PRO A 382 6.48 24.35 -20.17
N HIS A 383 6.47 25.55 -20.74
CA HIS A 383 6.20 26.79 -20.03
C HIS A 383 4.91 27.48 -20.49
N ILE A 384 4.20 26.96 -21.50
CA ILE A 384 3.03 27.64 -22.10
C ILE A 384 1.85 27.82 -21.13
N PHE A 385 1.78 26.98 -20.11
CA PHE A 385 0.76 27.04 -19.06
C PHE A 385 1.15 27.92 -17.86
N ASN A 386 2.34 28.52 -17.86
CA ASN A 386 2.75 29.41 -16.78
C ASN A 386 2.03 30.77 -16.92
N ARG A 387 1.49 31.27 -15.80
CA ARG A 387 0.79 32.56 -15.76
C ARG A 387 1.70 33.69 -16.23
N PHE A 388 1.15 34.62 -17.00
CA PHE A 388 1.83 35.81 -17.54
C PHE A 388 2.98 35.54 -18.52
N LYS A 389 3.27 34.27 -18.88
CA LYS A 389 4.28 33.97 -19.89
C LYS A 389 3.76 34.33 -21.28
N LYS A 390 4.59 35.05 -22.03
CA LYS A 390 4.43 35.30 -23.46
C LYS A 390 5.70 34.85 -24.16
N PHE A 391 5.56 34.07 -25.23
CA PHE A 391 6.68 33.45 -25.92
C PHE A 391 7.12 34.23 -27.16
N ARG A 392 6.23 35.07 -27.70
CA ARG A 392 6.55 36.07 -28.73
C ARG A 392 5.73 37.34 -28.49
N GLN A 393 6.25 38.49 -28.91
CA GLN A 393 5.49 39.74 -28.98
C GLN A 393 4.38 39.56 -30.01
N SER A 394 3.16 39.26 -29.57
CA SER A 394 2.00 39.50 -30.42
C SER A 394 1.89 41.00 -30.64
N MET A 395 1.72 41.45 -31.88
CA MET A 395 1.51 42.87 -32.20
C MET A 395 0.25 43.44 -31.52
N GLU A 396 -0.72 42.57 -31.19
CA GLU A 396 -1.86 42.91 -30.35
C GLU A 396 -1.46 42.98 -28.86
N GLN A 397 -1.64 44.17 -28.26
CA GLN A 397 -1.35 44.48 -26.85
C GLN A 397 -2.27 43.76 -25.84
N ASP A 398 -3.29 43.01 -26.28
CA ASP A 398 -4.43 42.58 -25.47
C ASP A 398 -4.33 41.18 -24.82
N SER A 399 -3.26 40.42 -25.06
CA SER A 399 -3.14 39.08 -24.48
C SER A 399 -2.23 39.08 -23.26
N PHE A 400 -2.76 38.73 -22.08
CA PHE A 400 -2.04 38.79 -20.80
C PHE A 400 -1.27 37.51 -20.43
N GLY A 401 -1.24 36.50 -21.31
CA GLY A 401 -0.61 35.20 -21.01
C GLY A 401 -1.38 34.41 -19.95
N LEU A 402 -2.71 34.56 -19.91
CA LEU A 402 -3.59 33.88 -18.95
C LEU A 402 -4.56 32.87 -19.59
N GLY A 403 -4.73 32.86 -20.92
CA GLY A 403 -5.68 31.96 -21.58
C GLY A 403 -5.32 30.47 -21.46
N LEU A 404 -4.06 30.09 -21.71
CA LEU A 404 -3.62 28.69 -21.51
C LEU A 404 -3.61 28.26 -20.03
N PRO A 405 -3.19 29.10 -19.07
CA PRO A 405 -3.43 28.82 -17.65
C PRO A 405 -4.90 28.49 -17.31
N ILE A 406 -5.87 29.23 -17.85
CA ILE A 406 -7.31 28.90 -17.68
C ILE A 406 -7.63 27.51 -18.23
N VAL A 407 -7.17 27.20 -19.46
CA VAL A 407 -7.36 25.88 -20.08
C VAL A 407 -6.83 24.77 -19.17
N ARG A 408 -5.64 24.96 -18.58
CA ARG A 408 -5.04 24.01 -17.65
C ARG A 408 -5.89 23.85 -16.38
N SER A 409 -6.29 24.94 -15.73
CA SER A 409 -7.10 24.86 -14.50
C SER A 409 -8.45 24.17 -14.76
N ILE A 410 -9.10 24.45 -15.90
CA ILE A 410 -10.37 23.78 -16.27
C ILE A 410 -10.15 22.30 -16.55
N ALA A 411 -9.07 21.95 -17.24
CA ALA A 411 -8.73 20.57 -17.54
C ALA A 411 -8.41 19.78 -16.27
N GLU A 412 -7.63 20.35 -15.33
CA GLU A 412 -7.37 19.73 -14.03
C GLU A 412 -8.67 19.54 -13.23
N PHE A 413 -9.54 20.56 -13.19
CA PHE A 413 -10.84 20.48 -12.54
C PHE A 413 -11.74 19.37 -13.13
N HIS A 414 -11.76 19.19 -14.45
CA HIS A 414 -12.52 18.12 -15.11
C HIS A 414 -11.71 16.82 -15.34
N LYS A 415 -10.47 16.74 -14.86
CA LYS A 415 -9.55 15.60 -15.13
C LYS A 415 -9.37 15.29 -16.62
N ILE A 416 -9.42 16.31 -17.46
CA ILE A 416 -9.14 16.21 -18.91
C ILE A 416 -7.63 16.16 -19.07
N ARG A 417 -7.14 15.15 -19.81
CA ARG A 417 -5.72 15.10 -20.18
C ARG A 417 -5.49 16.02 -21.38
N ILE A 418 -4.48 16.89 -21.29
CA ILE A 418 -4.04 17.74 -22.39
C ILE A 418 -2.71 17.22 -22.90
N ASP A 419 -2.67 16.83 -24.17
CA ASP A 419 -1.47 16.51 -24.92
C ASP A 419 -1.27 17.57 -26.02
N ILE A 420 -0.02 17.94 -26.31
CA ILE A 420 0.28 19.03 -27.23
C ILE A 420 1.31 18.57 -28.26
N ARG A 421 1.00 18.86 -29.53
CA ARG A 421 1.90 18.64 -30.65
C ARG A 421 2.03 19.97 -31.38
N SER A 422 3.25 20.50 -31.47
CA SER A 422 3.50 21.78 -32.13
C SER A 422 4.85 21.75 -32.81
N GLU A 423 4.93 22.37 -33.98
CA GLU A 423 6.15 22.55 -34.75
C GLU A 423 6.18 23.98 -35.28
N GLU A 424 7.32 24.66 -35.13
CA GLU A 424 7.46 26.05 -35.57
C GLU A 424 7.16 26.20 -37.07
N ASN A 425 6.31 27.17 -37.40
CA ASN A 425 5.81 27.52 -38.73
C ASN A 425 4.92 26.45 -39.40
N VAL A 426 4.54 25.40 -38.68
CA VAL A 426 3.60 24.38 -39.17
C VAL A 426 2.23 24.55 -38.52
N GLY A 427 2.20 24.70 -37.19
CA GLY A 427 0.97 24.83 -36.43
C GLY A 427 1.03 24.20 -35.05
N THR A 428 -0.09 24.25 -34.33
CA THR A 428 -0.23 23.60 -33.01
C THR A 428 -1.50 22.75 -32.97
N THR A 429 -1.43 21.63 -32.27
CA THR A 429 -2.57 20.76 -31.97
C THR A 429 -2.64 20.50 -30.47
N PHE A 430 -3.79 20.83 -29.88
CA PHE A 430 -4.14 20.48 -28.52
C PHE A 430 -5.09 19.29 -28.54
N ASP A 431 -4.66 18.17 -27.98
CA ASP A 431 -5.44 16.96 -27.84
C ASP A 431 -6.02 16.89 -26.41
N LEU A 432 -7.34 16.98 -26.30
CA LEU A 432 -8.08 16.97 -25.03
C LEU A 432 -8.76 15.62 -24.85
N THR A 433 -8.28 14.78 -23.93
CA THR A 433 -8.90 13.48 -23.64
C THR A 433 -9.83 13.59 -22.44
N PHE A 434 -11.13 13.42 -22.69
CA PHE A 434 -12.19 13.39 -21.69
C PHE A 434 -12.36 11.96 -21.15
N PRO A 435 -12.44 11.75 -19.82
CA PRO A 435 -12.61 10.43 -19.23
C PRO A 435 -13.92 9.74 -19.65
N ALA A 436 -13.88 8.41 -19.82
CA ALA A 436 -15.06 7.59 -20.14
C ALA A 436 -16.25 7.80 -19.17
N GLU A 437 -15.99 8.07 -17.89
CA GLU A 437 -17.03 8.34 -16.87
C GLU A 437 -17.84 9.62 -17.13
N MET A 438 -17.36 10.52 -17.99
CA MET A 438 -18.04 11.78 -18.33
C MET A 438 -18.81 11.71 -19.65
N ILE A 439 -18.75 10.59 -20.37
CA ILE A 439 -19.25 10.50 -21.75
C ILE A 439 -20.53 9.68 -21.78
N THR A 440 -21.51 10.17 -22.53
CA THR A 440 -22.72 9.43 -22.89
C THR A 440 -22.92 9.57 -24.40
N VAL A 441 -23.28 8.48 -25.07
CA VAL A 441 -23.51 8.40 -26.53
C VAL A 441 -24.96 8.05 -26.79
#